data_AF-A0A5K0ZZY1-F1
#
_entry.id   AF-A0A5K0ZZY1-F1
#
_cell.length_a   1.000
_cell.length_b   1.000
_cell.length_c   1.000
_cell.angle_alpha   90.00
_cell.angle_beta   90.00
_cell.angle_gamma   90.00
#
_symmetry.space_group_name_H-M   'P 1'
#
loop_
_entity.id
_entity.type
_entity.pdbx_description
1 polymer ?
#
loop_
_entity_poly.entity_id
_entity_poly.type
_entity_poly.pdbx_seq_one_letter_code
_entity_poly.pdbx_strand_id
1 'polypeptide(L)'
;WVGKKDRLSIGIVSPYTAQVLAIQEKLIGLYDLHADFVLSVKSIDGYQGGETDVIILSTVRCNAGGSIGFLSNLNRANVALTRA
;
A
#
# COMPACT_ATOMS: atom_id res chain seq x y z
N TRP A 1 -26.75 -17.17 14.24
CA TRP A 1 -25.44 -17.24 13.58
C TRP A 1 -25.25 -15.97 12.77
N VAL A 2 -24.68 -14.93 13.38
CA VAL A 2 -24.23 -13.75 12.64
C VAL A 2 -22.76 -14.00 12.37
N GLY A 3 -22.41 -14.30 11.11
CA GLY A 3 -21.03 -14.52 10.71
C GLY A 3 -20.20 -13.31 11.08
N LYS A 4 -19.10 -13.53 11.80
CA LYS A 4 -18.09 -12.51 12.07
C LYS A 4 -17.65 -11.96 10.72
N LYS A 5 -18.03 -10.71 10.42
CA LYS A 5 -17.62 -10.04 9.19
C LYS A 5 -16.15 -9.70 9.41
N ASP A 6 -15.25 -10.55 8.92
CA ASP A 6 -13.81 -10.28 9.00
C ASP A 6 -13.58 -8.95 8.27
N ARG A 7 -12.99 -7.98 8.99
CA ARG A 7 -12.79 -6.62 8.46
C ARG A 7 -11.77 -6.72 7.34
N LEU A 8 -12.14 -6.24 6.15
CA LEU A 8 -11.27 -6.28 4.98
C LEU A 8 -9.99 -5.49 5.28
N SER A 9 -8.83 -6.08 5.02
CA SER A 9 -7.54 -5.45 5.27
C SER A 9 -6.99 -4.87 3.96
N ILE A 10 -6.77 -3.55 3.92
CA ILE A 10 -6.29 -2.82 2.75
C ILE A 10 -4.90 -2.24 3.04
N GLY A 11 -3.93 -2.58 2.20
CA GLY A 11 -2.56 -2.07 2.26
C GLY A 11 -2.26 -1.14 1.10
N ILE A 12 -1.94 0.13 1.37
CA ILE A 12 -1.37 1.03 0.37
C ILE A 12 0.15 1.01 0.50
N VAL A 13 0.82 0.66 -0.58
CA VAL A 13 2.26 0.49 -0.64
C VAL A 13 2.86 1.49 -1.62
N SER A 14 3.96 2.13 -1.25
CA SER A 14 4.71 3.01 -2.14
C SER A 14 6.22 2.80 -2.03
N PRO A 15 6.99 2.89 -3.13
CA PRO A 15 8.44 2.86 -3.10
C PRO A 15 9.08 4.13 -2.52
N TYR A 16 8.30 5.22 -2.37
CA TYR A 16 8.81 6.52 -1.96
C TYR A 16 8.24 6.95 -0.61
N THR A 17 9.09 7.17 0.39
CA THR A 17 8.68 7.60 1.74
C THR A 17 7.87 8.89 1.73
N ALA A 18 8.24 9.87 0.89
CA ALA A 18 7.48 11.11 0.75
C ALA A 18 6.03 10.87 0.28
N GLN A 19 5.82 9.88 -0.58
CA GLN A 19 4.48 9.49 -1.03
C GLN A 19 3.70 8.79 0.09
N VAL A 20 4.36 7.93 0.87
CA VAL A 20 3.74 7.29 2.05
C VAL A 20 3.20 8.36 2.99
N LEU A 21 4.02 9.36 3.32
CA LEU A 21 3.63 10.48 4.18
C LEU A 21 2.49 11.30 3.58
N ALA A 22 2.58 11.67 2.29
CA ALA A 22 1.53 12.44 1.62
C ALA A 22 0.19 11.70 1.56
N ILE A 23 0.22 10.38 1.39
CA ILE A 23 -0.98 9.54 1.42
C ILE A 23 -1.53 9.47 2.86
N GLN A 24 -0.67 9.24 3.85
CA GLN A 24 -1.08 9.22 5.26
C GLN A 24 -1.74 10.54 5.65
N GLU A 25 -1.13 11.68 5.34
CA GLU A 25 -1.67 13.02 5.60
C GLU A 25 -3.05 13.23 4.96
N LYS A 26 -3.23 12.82 3.70
CA LYS A 26 -4.52 12.94 3.00
C LYS A 26 -5.59 12.00 3.54
N LEU A 27 -5.18 10.92 4.20
CA LEU A 27 -6.08 9.92 4.77
C LEU A 27 -6.28 10.10 6.28
N ILE A 28 -5.72 11.15 6.88
CA ILE A 28 -6.00 11.52 8.28
C ILE A 28 -7.52 11.67 8.42
N GLY A 29 -8.12 10.85 9.29
CA GLY A 29 -9.56 10.80 9.54
C GLY A 29 -10.31 9.69 8.79
N LEU A 30 -9.77 9.13 7.69
CA LEU A 30 -10.40 8.00 6.97
C LEU A 30 -10.13 6.64 7.63
N TYR A 31 -9.04 6.54 8.41
CA TYR A 31 -8.70 5.32 9.17
C TYR A 31 -9.77 4.91 10.17
N ASP A 32 -10.50 5.88 10.73
CA ASP A 32 -11.55 5.65 11.74
C ASP A 32 -12.97 5.64 11.15
N LEU A 33 -13.13 5.96 9.86
CA LEU A 33 -14.44 6.27 9.28
C LEU A 33 -15.26 5.04 8.86
N HIS A 34 -14.62 3.88 8.68
CA HIS A 34 -15.29 2.69 8.14
C HIS A 34 -15.08 1.45 9.01
N ALA A 35 -16.18 0.99 9.62
CA ALA A 35 -16.20 -0.22 10.44
C ALA A 35 -15.90 -1.50 9.63
N ASP A 36 -16.04 -1.45 8.30
CA ASP A 36 -15.95 -2.61 7.41
C ASP A 36 -14.52 -2.98 7.00
N PHE A 37 -13.54 -2.06 7.12
CA PHE A 37 -12.17 -2.31 6.71
C PHE A 37 -11.13 -1.69 7.66
N VAL A 38 -9.88 -2.14 7.51
CA VAL A 38 -8.69 -1.60 8.18
C VAL A 38 -7.72 -1.18 7.09
N LEU A 39 -7.24 0.07 7.17
CA LEU A 39 -6.31 0.62 6.19
C LEU A 39 -4.90 0.73 6.79
N SER A 40 -3.89 0.33 6.03
CA SER A 40 -2.49 0.56 6.36
C SER A 40 -1.77 1.21 5.20
N VAL A 41 -0.85 2.14 5.48
CA VAL A 41 -0.06 2.83 4.44
C VAL A 41 1.40 2.74 4.83
N LYS A 42 2.21 2.08 4.01
CA LYS A 42 3.61 1.76 4.33
C LYS A 42 4.48 1.79 3.08
N SER A 43 5.80 1.82 3.28
CA SER A 43 6.76 1.57 2.20
C SER A 43 6.86 0.07 1.87
N ILE A 44 7.41 -0.27 0.71
CA ILE A 44 7.66 -1.66 0.29
C ILE A 44 8.50 -2.41 1.33
N ASP A 45 9.53 -1.76 1.89
CA ASP A 45 10.41 -2.38 2.88
C ASP A 45 9.69 -2.59 4.23
N GLY A 46 8.70 -1.75 4.55
CA GLY A 46 7.89 -1.86 5.77
C GLY A 46 6.78 -2.94 5.70
N TYR A 47 6.66 -3.64 4.57
CA TYR A 47 5.65 -4.67 4.31
C TYR A 47 6.17 -6.11 4.35
N GLN A 48 7.39 -6.32 4.85
CA GLN A 48 7.99 -7.64 4.90
C GLN A 48 7.29 -8.51 5.97
N GLY A 49 6.47 -9.47 5.52
CA GLY A 49 5.84 -10.49 6.38
C GLY A 49 4.40 -10.22 6.83
N GLY A 50 3.72 -9.23 6.26
CA GLY A 50 2.28 -9.03 6.46
C GLY A 50 1.47 -9.43 5.22
N GLU A 51 0.36 -10.14 5.44
CA GLU A 51 -0.66 -10.43 4.42
C GLU A 51 -1.81 -9.42 4.56
N THR A 52 -2.33 -8.94 3.43
CA THR A 52 -3.49 -8.03 3.37
C THR A 52 -4.38 -8.48 2.24
N ASP A 53 -5.70 -8.41 2.42
CA ASP A 53 -6.68 -8.87 1.44
C ASP A 53 -6.63 -8.07 0.13
N VAL A 54 -6.28 -6.78 0.22
CA VAL A 54 -6.14 -5.89 -0.94
C VAL A 54 -4.87 -5.06 -0.82
N ILE A 55 -4.03 -5.07 -1.86
CA ILE A 55 -2.86 -4.19 -1.99
C ILE A 55 -3.11 -3.14 -3.08
N ILE A 56 -2.87 -1.87 -2.75
CA ILE A 56 -2.83 -0.75 -3.69
C ILE A 56 -1.39 -0.27 -3.81
N LEU A 57 -0.77 -0.45 -4.98
CA LEU A 57 0.59 0.00 -5.24
C LEU A 57 0.60 1.41 -5.89
N SER A 58 1.16 2.39 -5.19
CA SER A 58 1.39 3.73 -5.71
C SER A 58 2.78 3.80 -6.36
N THR A 59 2.83 3.94 -7.68
CA THR A 59 4.10 3.92 -8.43
C THR A 59 4.78 5.29 -8.53
N VAL A 60 4.03 6.38 -8.28
CA VAL A 60 4.45 7.81 -8.21
C VAL A 60 5.01 8.40 -9.51
N ARG A 61 5.88 7.67 -10.22
CA ARG A 61 6.65 8.18 -11.35
C ARG A 61 5.77 8.28 -12.60
N CYS A 62 5.57 9.51 -13.05
CA CYS A 62 5.07 9.84 -14.38
C CYS A 62 6.05 10.82 -15.03
N ASN A 63 6.72 10.41 -16.10
CA ASN A 63 7.65 11.25 -16.85
C ASN A 63 7.68 10.81 -18.32
N ALA A 64 7.94 11.75 -19.22
CA ALA A 64 7.96 11.50 -20.67
C ALA A 64 9.03 10.48 -21.10
N GLY A 65 10.10 10.33 -20.32
CA GLY A 65 11.20 9.40 -20.58
C GLY A 65 10.99 7.97 -20.07
N GLY A 66 9.80 7.62 -19.56
CA GLY A 66 9.47 6.25 -19.12
C GLY A 66 10.33 5.72 -17.96
N SER A 67 11.01 6.60 -17.24
CA SER A 67 11.94 6.22 -16.18
C SER A 67 11.18 5.84 -14.90
N ILE A 68 11.15 4.55 -14.60
CA ILE A 68 10.44 3.95 -13.46
C ILE A 68 11.22 4.04 -12.13
N GLY A 69 12.51 4.39 -12.19
CA GLY A 69 13.34 4.60 -11.01
C GLY A 69 13.39 3.38 -10.12
N PHE A 70 12.90 3.50 -8.88
CA PHE A 70 12.95 2.45 -7.87
C PHE A 70 12.37 1.10 -8.32
N LEU A 71 11.34 1.12 -9.18
CA LEU A 71 10.71 -0.10 -9.71
C LEU A 71 11.58 -0.86 -10.73
N SER A 72 12.73 -0.30 -11.14
CA SER A 72 13.69 -1.02 -11.98
C SER A 72 14.43 -2.12 -11.21
N ASN A 73 14.33 -2.14 -9.88
CA ASN A 73 14.88 -3.20 -9.05
C ASN A 73 13.87 -4.37 -8.97
N LEU A 74 14.16 -5.43 -9.72
CA LEU A 74 13.31 -6.63 -9.79
C LEU A 74 13.04 -7.28 -8.43
N ASN A 75 14.00 -7.28 -7.51
CA ASN A 75 13.79 -7.85 -6.18
C ASN A 75 12.75 -7.05 -5.38
N ARG A 76 12.74 -5.73 -5.53
CA ARG A 76 11.76 -4.86 -4.86
C ARG A 76 10.41 -4.87 -5.56
N ALA A 77 10.40 -5.02 -6.88
CA ALA A 77 9.17 -5.24 -7.64
C ALA A 77 8.50 -6.57 -7.27
N ASN A 78 9.28 -7.66 -7.16
CA ASN A 78 8.78 -8.96 -6.70
C ASN A 78 8.16 -8.84 -5.30
N VAL A 79 8.85 -8.18 -4.37
CA VAL A 79 8.32 -7.94 -3.01
C VAL A 79 7.04 -7.10 -3.04
N ALA A 80 6.86 -6.17 -3.97
CA ALA A 80 5.62 -5.40 -4.07
C ALA A 80 4.47 -6.21 -4.69
N LEU A 81 4.77 -7.12 -5.63
CA LEU A 81 3.78 -7.88 -6.39
C LEU A 81 3.28 -9.13 -5.66
N THR A 82 4.08 -9.75 -4.79
CA THR A 82 3.72 -11.00 -4.08
C THR A 82 3.16 -10.76 -2.68
N ARG A 83 2.45 -9.65 -2.45
CA ARG A 83 1.92 -9.26 -1.12
C ARG A 83 0.39 -9.31 -1.02
N ALA A 84 -0.27 -9.78 -2.07
CA ALA A 84 -1.68 -10.12 -2.10
C ALA A 84 -1.84 -11.65 -2.12
#